data_AF-A0A3P6AD69-F1
#
_entry.id   AF-A0A3P6AD69-F1
#
_cell.length_a   1.000
_cell.length_b   1.000
_cell.length_c   1.000
_cell.angle_alpha   90.00
_cell.angle_beta   90.00
_cell.angle_gamma   90.00
#
_symmetry.space_group_name_H-M   'P 1'
#
loop_
_entity.id
_entity.type
_entity.pdbx_description
1 polymer ?
#
loop_
_entity_poly.entity_id
_entity_poly.type
_entity_poly.pdbx_seq_one_letter_code
_entity_poly.pdbx_strand_id
1 'polypeptide(L)'
;MLNCKRVEQGAWFRNNNLPAACFVPVNFLEVVGYAYESVRKPHKKRKKLLEGCVGELVKGVIHPKKVWLEDVDVIYGVIEDKLSCHYIGVEIQLMDNTITLFHCGLPKENIKRALNQIQELAVLISAIKMELLGEEVNFEDISPFEVKFAEGIPKTKFPYNCGIFVVKMLECRSLGLKSMANINDETAIDLRSKLCCEIFDQFMDKDFQEGQRK
;
A
#
# COMPACT_ATOMS: atom_id res chain seq x y z
N MET A 1 -13.12 0.39 0.09
CA MET A 1 -13.94 1.63 0.02
C MET A 1 -13.33 2.72 -0.83
N LEU A 2 -12.21 3.33 -0.41
CA LEU A 2 -11.61 4.43 -1.19
C LEU A 2 -11.19 4.03 -2.61
N ASN A 3 -10.65 2.81 -2.79
CA ASN A 3 -10.36 2.27 -4.12
C ASN A 3 -11.61 2.22 -5.02
N CYS A 4 -12.79 1.87 -4.48
CA CYS A 4 -14.06 1.87 -5.21
C CYS A 4 -14.46 3.31 -5.60
N LYS A 5 -14.41 4.25 -4.66
CA LYS A 5 -14.67 5.68 -4.92
C LYS A 5 -13.73 6.26 -5.99
N ARG A 6 -12.45 5.85 -6.00
CA ARG A 6 -11.49 6.26 -7.04
C ARG A 6 -11.87 5.76 -8.43
N VAL A 7 -12.47 4.58 -8.53
CA VAL A 7 -12.96 4.02 -9.80
C VAL A 7 -14.23 4.77 -10.22
N GLU A 8 -15.21 4.90 -9.32
CA GLU A 8 -16.50 5.56 -9.59
C GLU A 8 -16.34 7.05 -9.93
N GLN A 9 -15.43 7.74 -9.25
CA GLN A 9 -15.22 9.19 -9.35
C GLN A 9 -13.90 9.54 -10.02
N GLY A 10 -13.37 8.69 -10.90
CA GLY A 10 -12.05 8.87 -11.50
C GLY A 10 -11.81 10.23 -12.16
N ALA A 11 -12.85 10.85 -12.72
CA ALA A 11 -12.78 12.21 -13.29
C ALA A 11 -12.43 13.27 -12.23
N TRP A 12 -12.99 13.17 -11.02
CA TRP A 12 -12.69 14.11 -9.93
C TRP A 12 -11.21 14.04 -9.54
N PHE A 13 -10.65 12.84 -9.41
CA PHE A 13 -9.23 12.65 -9.08
C PHE A 13 -8.32 13.24 -10.14
N ARG A 14 -8.61 12.98 -11.42
CA ARG A 14 -7.86 13.55 -12.55
C ARG A 14 -7.94 15.07 -12.57
N ASN A 15 -9.13 15.65 -12.41
CA ASN A 15 -9.32 17.11 -12.42
C ASN A 15 -8.64 17.82 -11.25
N ASN A 16 -8.34 17.11 -10.16
CA ASN A 16 -7.58 17.62 -9.02
C ASN A 16 -6.08 17.27 -9.08
N ASN A 17 -5.58 16.81 -10.24
CA ASN A 17 -4.18 16.41 -10.45
C ASN A 17 -3.68 15.36 -9.44
N LEU A 18 -4.57 14.46 -9.01
CA LEU A 18 -4.21 13.35 -8.13
C LEU A 18 -3.74 12.17 -8.99
N PRO A 19 -2.64 11.50 -8.63
CA PRO A 19 -2.05 10.45 -9.45
C PRO A 19 -2.98 9.25 -9.59
N ALA A 20 -2.84 8.50 -10.69
CA ALA A 20 -3.55 7.25 -10.81
C ALA A 20 -2.99 6.29 -9.75
N ALA A 21 -3.86 5.81 -8.86
CA ALA A 21 -3.43 5.06 -7.70
C ALA A 21 -4.16 3.72 -7.56
N CYS A 22 -3.51 2.78 -6.89
CA CYS A 22 -4.08 1.52 -6.46
C CYS A 22 -3.76 1.23 -4.99
N PHE A 23 -4.63 0.43 -4.35
CA PHE A 23 -4.40 -0.08 -3.00
C PHE A 23 -4.16 -1.58 -3.10
N VAL A 24 -3.05 -2.05 -2.53
CA VAL A 24 -2.72 -3.48 -2.49
C VAL A 24 -3.18 -4.12 -1.18
N PRO A 25 -3.50 -5.43 -1.19
CA PRO A 25 -3.77 -6.19 0.03
C PRO A 25 -2.61 -6.10 1.03
N VAL A 26 -2.90 -6.17 2.34
CA VAL A 26 -1.89 -6.06 3.43
C VAL A 26 -0.78 -7.10 3.27
N ASN A 27 -1.13 -8.32 2.89
CA ASN A 27 -0.17 -9.40 2.70
C ASN A 27 0.64 -9.30 1.39
N PHE A 28 0.26 -8.42 0.45
CA PHE A 28 0.91 -8.35 -0.85
C PHE A 28 2.37 -7.93 -0.72
N LEU A 29 2.64 -6.85 0.02
CA LEU A 29 4.00 -6.35 0.20
C LEU A 29 4.89 -7.35 0.94
N GLU A 30 4.32 -8.13 1.86
CA GLU A 30 5.03 -9.24 2.51
C GLU A 30 5.36 -10.36 1.52
N VAL A 31 4.38 -10.79 0.71
CA VAL A 31 4.55 -11.84 -0.31
C VAL A 31 5.60 -11.44 -1.33
N VAL A 32 5.59 -10.17 -1.75
CA VAL A 32 6.64 -9.61 -2.62
C VAL A 32 7.98 -9.71 -1.91
N GLY A 33 8.11 -9.20 -0.68
CA GLY A 33 9.36 -9.31 0.10
C GLY A 33 9.91 -10.74 0.19
N TYR A 34 9.06 -11.73 0.48
CA TYR A 34 9.48 -13.15 0.51
C TYR A 34 9.93 -13.69 -0.85
N ALA A 35 9.43 -13.14 -1.96
CA ALA A 35 9.88 -13.51 -3.29
C ALA A 35 11.36 -13.13 -3.51
N TYR A 36 11.87 -12.07 -2.86
CA TYR A 36 13.25 -11.58 -3.00
C TYR A 36 14.27 -12.67 -2.71
N GLU A 37 14.12 -13.35 -1.58
CA GLU A 37 14.98 -14.46 -1.16
C GLU A 37 14.96 -15.64 -2.13
N SER A 38 13.86 -15.80 -2.87
CA SER A 38 13.69 -16.89 -3.84
C SER A 38 14.29 -16.56 -5.21
N VAL A 39 14.27 -15.29 -5.62
CA VAL A 39 14.71 -14.85 -6.95
C VAL A 39 16.18 -14.40 -6.99
N ARG A 40 16.75 -13.99 -5.85
CA ARG A 40 18.17 -13.63 -5.76
C ARG A 40 19.12 -14.84 -5.83
N LYS A 41 18.63 -16.07 -5.58
CA LYS A 41 19.49 -17.25 -5.50
C LYS A 41 19.85 -17.78 -6.90
N PRO A 42 21.13 -17.79 -7.31
CA PRO A 42 21.56 -18.06 -8.69
C PRO A 42 21.30 -19.50 -9.17
N HIS A 43 21.01 -20.45 -8.28
CA HIS A 43 20.91 -21.88 -8.61
C HIS A 43 19.48 -22.40 -8.84
N LYS A 44 18.44 -21.57 -8.68
CA LYS A 44 17.08 -21.94 -9.10
C LYS A 44 16.89 -21.46 -10.54
N LYS A 45 16.32 -22.30 -11.43
CA LYS A 45 15.88 -21.87 -12.77
C LYS A 45 15.22 -20.51 -12.62
N ARG A 46 15.72 -19.46 -13.30
CA ARG A 46 15.23 -18.08 -13.21
C ARG A 46 13.71 -18.11 -13.38
N LYS A 47 12.98 -18.08 -12.27
CA LYS A 47 11.53 -17.95 -12.29
C LYS A 47 11.28 -16.47 -12.58
N LYS A 48 10.49 -16.16 -13.61
CA LYS A 48 10.19 -14.76 -13.93
C LYS A 48 9.51 -14.10 -12.73
N LEU A 49 9.82 -12.83 -12.43
CA LEU A 49 9.23 -12.15 -11.25
C LEU A 49 7.72 -12.01 -11.42
N LEU A 50 7.27 -11.88 -12.66
CA LEU A 50 5.86 -11.70 -12.99
C LEU A 50 5.11 -13.03 -13.26
N GLU A 51 5.55 -14.13 -12.65
CA GLU A 51 4.81 -15.39 -12.57
C GLU A 51 4.08 -15.53 -11.22
N GLY A 52 2.86 -16.06 -11.23
CA GLY A 52 2.05 -16.26 -10.03
C GLY A 52 1.33 -14.99 -9.55
N CYS A 53 0.87 -14.98 -8.30
CA CYS A 53 -0.03 -13.94 -7.78
C CYS A 53 0.55 -12.52 -7.81
N VAL A 54 1.87 -12.37 -7.64
CA VAL A 54 2.54 -11.07 -7.76
C VAL A 54 2.44 -10.55 -9.19
N GLY A 55 2.81 -11.39 -10.16
CA GLY A 55 2.69 -11.05 -11.58
C GLY A 55 1.25 -10.78 -12.01
N GLU A 56 0.31 -11.60 -11.55
CA GLU A 56 -1.12 -11.41 -11.84
C GLU A 56 -1.65 -10.08 -11.30
N LEU A 57 -1.23 -9.65 -10.10
CA LEU A 57 -1.66 -8.35 -9.56
C LEU A 57 -1.06 -7.19 -10.33
N VAL A 58 0.26 -7.24 -10.57
CA VAL A 58 1.02 -6.17 -11.22
C VAL A 58 0.58 -5.99 -12.68
N LYS A 59 0.25 -7.08 -13.37
CA LYS A 59 -0.30 -7.10 -14.75
C LYS A 59 -1.80 -6.84 -14.81
N GLY A 60 -2.45 -6.49 -13.69
CA GLY A 60 -3.89 -6.21 -13.67
C GLY A 60 -4.78 -7.42 -14.04
N VAL A 61 -4.29 -8.65 -13.90
CA VAL A 61 -5.08 -9.86 -14.15
C VAL A 61 -6.10 -10.06 -13.03
N ILE A 62 -5.70 -9.79 -11.79
CA ILE A 62 -6.57 -9.84 -10.61
C ILE A 62 -6.88 -8.43 -10.08
N HIS A 63 -7.89 -8.31 -9.20
CA HIS A 63 -8.30 -7.03 -8.61
C HIS A 63 -7.08 -6.30 -8.00
N PRO A 64 -6.86 -5.00 -8.28
CA PRO A 64 -7.80 -4.02 -8.84
C PRO A 64 -7.93 -3.98 -10.37
N LYS A 65 -7.37 -4.94 -11.11
CA LYS A 65 -7.35 -4.98 -12.58
C LYS A 65 -6.75 -3.73 -13.21
N LYS A 66 -5.60 -3.32 -12.67
CA LYS A 66 -4.84 -2.18 -13.15
C LYS A 66 -3.40 -2.57 -13.37
N VAL A 67 -2.89 -2.29 -14.55
CA VAL A 67 -1.49 -2.57 -14.91
C VAL A 67 -0.61 -1.47 -14.30
N TRP A 68 0.42 -1.87 -13.57
CA TRP A 68 1.36 -0.91 -13.00
C TRP A 68 2.16 -0.21 -14.10
N LEU A 69 2.51 1.08 -13.92
CA LEU A 69 3.16 1.97 -14.90
C LEU A 69 2.28 2.37 -16.10
N GLU A 70 1.15 1.69 -16.33
CA GLU A 70 0.20 2.04 -17.40
C GLU A 70 -1.07 2.68 -16.81
N ASP A 71 -1.71 2.01 -15.84
CA ASP A 71 -2.93 2.48 -15.17
C ASP A 71 -2.69 3.06 -13.76
N VAL A 72 -1.46 2.91 -13.25
CA VAL A 72 -1.11 3.22 -11.86
C VAL A 72 0.27 3.85 -11.79
N ASP A 73 0.33 5.04 -11.20
CA ASP A 73 1.55 5.77 -10.86
C ASP A 73 1.97 5.53 -9.41
N VAL A 74 0.98 5.38 -8.51
CA VAL A 74 1.20 5.29 -7.06
C VAL A 74 0.49 4.08 -6.45
N ILE A 75 1.23 3.32 -5.64
CA ILE A 75 0.70 2.19 -4.89
C ILE A 75 0.65 2.53 -3.41
N TYR A 76 -0.50 2.30 -2.80
CA TYR A 76 -0.71 2.40 -1.37
C TYR A 76 -0.83 1.01 -0.75
N GLY A 77 -0.11 0.77 0.34
CA GLY A 77 -0.15 -0.50 1.05
C GLY A 77 0.19 -0.34 2.53
N VAL A 78 0.14 -1.46 3.25
CA VAL A 78 0.48 -1.53 4.67
C VAL A 78 1.41 -2.72 4.87
N ILE A 79 2.44 -2.54 5.70
CA ILE A 79 3.30 -3.62 6.17
C ILE A 79 3.02 -3.82 7.66
N GLU A 80 2.87 -5.09 8.06
CA GLU A 80 2.75 -5.49 9.46
C GLU A 80 4.09 -5.99 9.98
N ASP A 81 4.61 -5.37 11.03
CA ASP A 81 5.61 -6.04 11.86
C ASP A 81 4.90 -6.99 12.84
N LYS A 82 4.79 -8.25 12.43
CA LYS A 82 4.11 -9.30 13.20
C LYS A 82 4.66 -9.52 14.61
N LEU A 83 5.92 -9.16 14.87
CA LEU A 83 6.51 -9.35 16.21
C LEU A 83 6.05 -8.25 17.17
N SER A 84 5.97 -7.02 16.68
CA SER A 84 5.52 -5.87 17.47
C SER A 84 4.03 -5.57 17.32
N CYS A 85 3.32 -6.32 16.46
CA CYS A 85 1.94 -6.08 16.05
C CYS A 85 1.73 -4.61 15.60
N HIS A 86 2.72 -4.07 14.89
CA HIS A 86 2.74 -2.67 14.47
C HIS A 86 2.53 -2.55 12.96
N TYR A 87 1.73 -1.58 12.53
CA TYR A 87 1.45 -1.33 11.12
C TYR A 87 2.20 -0.09 10.63
N ILE A 88 2.82 -0.20 9.46
CA ILE A 88 3.50 0.89 8.75
C ILE A 88 2.81 1.09 7.41
N GLY A 89 2.36 2.32 7.14
CA GLY A 89 1.81 2.67 5.84
C GLY A 89 2.91 2.87 4.80
N VAL A 90 2.64 2.52 3.55
CA VAL A 90 3.59 2.61 2.45
C VAL A 90 2.93 3.31 1.26
N GLU A 91 3.60 4.32 0.72
CA GLU A 91 3.30 4.97 -0.57
C GLU A 91 4.49 4.71 -1.51
N ILE A 92 4.27 3.99 -2.60
CA ILE A 92 5.28 3.67 -3.61
C ILE A 92 4.97 4.51 -4.85
N GLN A 93 5.84 5.47 -5.14
CA GLN A 93 5.78 6.27 -6.37
C GLN A 93 6.63 5.57 -7.44
N LEU A 94 5.95 4.96 -8.43
CA LEU A 94 6.61 4.13 -9.43
C LEU A 94 7.48 4.94 -10.40
N MET A 95 7.10 6.18 -10.70
CA MET A 95 7.85 7.05 -11.61
C MET A 95 9.08 7.65 -10.93
N ASP A 96 8.92 8.10 -9.67
CA ASP A 96 9.97 8.74 -8.88
C ASP A 96 10.91 7.74 -8.18
N ASN A 97 10.69 6.44 -8.36
CA ASN A 97 11.44 5.37 -7.69
C ASN A 97 11.55 5.58 -6.17
N THR A 98 10.45 5.99 -5.51
CA THR A 98 10.47 6.35 -4.09
C THR A 98 9.44 5.54 -3.31
N ILE A 99 9.82 5.09 -2.11
CA ILE A 99 8.96 4.49 -1.10
C ILE A 99 8.92 5.43 0.11
N THR A 100 7.73 5.97 0.40
CA THR A 100 7.50 6.81 1.59
C THR A 100 6.79 6.02 2.68
N LEU A 101 7.35 6.04 3.89
CA LEU A 101 6.87 5.31 5.06
C LEU A 101 6.08 6.20 6.01
N PHE A 102 4.86 5.76 6.33
CA PHE A 102 3.96 6.39 7.29
C PHE A 102 3.97 5.60 8.60
N HIS A 103 4.93 5.93 9.46
CA HIS A 103 5.08 5.33 10.78
C HIS A 103 4.48 6.25 11.85
N CYS A 104 3.44 5.79 12.55
CA CYS A 104 2.77 6.59 13.60
C CYS A 104 3.18 6.21 15.04
N GLY A 105 3.96 5.15 15.21
CA GLY A 105 4.42 4.64 16.51
C GLY A 105 5.41 5.56 17.23
N LEU A 106 5.73 5.18 18.47
CA LEU A 106 6.68 5.88 19.32
C LEU A 106 8.13 5.61 18.84
N PRO A 107 9.07 6.57 19.01
CA PRO A 107 10.47 6.42 18.56
C PRO A 107 11.23 5.19 19.10
N LYS A 108 10.71 4.53 20.14
CA LYS A 108 11.30 3.35 20.78
C LYS A 108 10.82 2.03 20.17
N GLU A 109 9.84 2.04 19.27
CA GLU A 109 9.37 0.82 18.61
C GLU A 109 10.44 0.31 17.64
N ASN A 110 10.90 -0.92 17.88
CA ASN A 110 11.92 -1.55 17.05
C ASN A 110 11.31 -2.07 15.75
N ILE A 111 11.21 -1.19 14.75
CA ILE A 111 10.75 -1.54 13.40
C ILE A 111 11.86 -2.08 12.50
N LYS A 112 13.01 -2.47 13.05
CA LYS A 112 14.18 -2.91 12.25
C LYS A 112 13.82 -4.05 11.29
N ARG A 113 12.96 -4.98 11.71
CA ARG A 113 12.49 -6.08 10.87
C ARG A 113 11.70 -5.57 9.68
N ALA A 114 10.72 -4.71 9.91
CA ALA A 114 9.93 -4.10 8.84
C ALA A 114 10.82 -3.27 7.90
N LEU A 115 11.80 -2.54 8.43
CA LEU A 115 12.74 -1.77 7.62
C LEU A 115 13.60 -2.66 6.72
N ASN A 116 14.10 -3.79 7.21
CA ASN A 116 14.83 -4.74 6.37
C ASN A 116 13.94 -5.26 5.23
N GLN A 117 12.68 -5.63 5.53
CA GLN A 117 11.73 -6.06 4.51
C GLN A 117 11.42 -4.95 3.50
N ILE A 118 11.35 -3.69 3.94
CA ILE A 118 11.15 -2.53 3.05
C ILE A 118 12.34 -2.33 2.12
N GLN A 119 13.57 -2.57 2.58
CA GLN A 119 14.75 -2.47 1.73
C GLN A 119 14.77 -3.58 0.67
N GLU A 120 14.39 -4.80 1.03
CA GLU A 120 14.22 -5.90 0.06
C GLU A 120 13.11 -5.59 -0.94
N LEU A 121 12.00 -5.02 -0.47
CA LEU A 121 10.91 -4.55 -1.30
C LEU A 121 11.39 -3.47 -2.28
N ALA A 122 12.19 -2.49 -1.85
CA ALA A 122 12.70 -1.43 -2.70
C ALA A 122 13.51 -1.97 -3.90
N VAL A 123 14.29 -3.03 -3.69
CA VAL A 123 15.00 -3.73 -4.76
C VAL A 123 14.02 -4.45 -5.68
N LEU A 124 13.06 -5.19 -5.11
CA LEU A 124 12.10 -5.95 -5.91
C LEU A 124 11.17 -5.10 -6.76
N ILE A 125 10.67 -3.98 -6.23
CA ILE A 125 9.82 -3.08 -7.01
C ILE A 125 10.59 -2.52 -8.20
N SER A 126 11.88 -2.24 -8.03
CA SER A 126 12.78 -1.86 -9.14
C SER A 126 12.84 -2.97 -10.19
N ALA A 127 13.00 -4.22 -9.76
CA ALA A 127 13.11 -5.36 -10.66
C ALA A 127 11.81 -5.63 -11.41
N ILE A 128 10.67 -5.52 -10.70
CA ILE A 128 9.32 -5.60 -11.28
C ILE A 128 9.12 -4.51 -12.32
N LYS A 129 9.54 -3.27 -12.02
CA LYS A 129 9.46 -2.14 -12.96
C LYS A 129 10.28 -2.41 -14.22
N MET A 130 11.53 -2.85 -14.09
CA MET A 130 12.38 -3.22 -15.23
C MET A 130 11.73 -4.31 -16.09
N GLU A 131 11.22 -5.38 -15.47
CA GLU A 131 10.56 -6.47 -16.21
C GLU A 131 9.29 -5.99 -16.95
N LEU A 132 8.50 -5.09 -16.35
CA LEU A 132 7.34 -4.47 -17.01
C LEU A 132 7.72 -3.59 -18.21
N LEU A 133 8.86 -2.91 -18.14
CA LEU A 133 9.40 -2.11 -19.22
C LEU A 133 10.09 -2.96 -20.31
N GLY A 134 10.16 -4.29 -20.12
CA GLY A 134 10.81 -5.21 -21.05
C GLY A 134 12.34 -5.21 -20.95
N GLU A 135 12.90 -4.66 -19.87
CA GLU A 135 14.34 -4.61 -19.62
C GLU A 135 14.84 -5.93 -19.02
N GLU A 136 16.12 -6.26 -19.24
CA GLU A 136 16.74 -7.40 -18.56
C GLU A 136 16.98 -7.09 -17.09
N VAL A 137 16.45 -7.94 -16.22
CA VAL A 137 16.65 -7.81 -14.76
C VAL A 137 17.99 -8.43 -14.36
N ASN A 138 18.93 -7.57 -13.93
CA ASN A 138 20.14 -7.97 -13.20
C ASN A 138 20.07 -7.48 -11.75
N PHE A 139 19.96 -8.41 -10.79
CA PHE A 139 19.92 -8.07 -9.37
C PHE A 139 21.25 -7.55 -8.81
N GLU A 140 22.37 -7.72 -9.51
CA GLU A 140 23.68 -7.19 -9.07
C GLU A 140 23.83 -5.70 -9.36
N ASP A 141 23.20 -5.20 -10.43
CA ASP A 141 23.31 -3.81 -10.90
C ASP A 141 22.05 -2.97 -10.61
N ILE A 142 21.11 -3.54 -9.86
CA ILE A 142 19.81 -2.90 -9.65
C ILE A 142 19.91 -1.73 -8.68
N SER A 143 19.39 -0.58 -9.09
CA SER A 143 19.24 0.58 -8.21
C SER A 143 17.93 0.44 -7.43
N PRO A 144 17.96 0.32 -6.08
CA PRO A 144 16.74 0.22 -5.28
C PRO A 144 15.96 1.53 -5.30
N PHE A 145 14.65 1.45 -5.06
CA PHE A 145 13.85 2.65 -4.78
C PHE A 145 14.36 3.35 -3.52
N GLU A 146 14.36 4.68 -3.53
CA GLU A 146 14.71 5.50 -2.37
C GLU A 146 13.66 5.28 -1.27
N VAL A 147 14.09 4.94 -0.05
CA VAL A 147 13.20 4.75 1.10
C VAL A 147 13.32 5.94 2.04
N LYS A 148 12.20 6.60 2.35
CA LYS A 148 12.16 7.74 3.28
C LYS A 148 10.96 7.68 4.22
N PHE A 149 11.07 8.35 5.37
CA PHE A 149 9.94 8.54 6.29
C PHE A 149 9.17 9.80 5.91
N ALA A 150 7.84 9.73 6.03
CA ALA A 150 7.00 10.92 5.96
C ALA A 150 7.24 11.80 7.20
N GLU A 151 7.44 13.09 6.97
CA GLU A 151 7.62 14.10 8.02
C GLU A 151 6.30 14.77 8.38
N GLY A 152 6.24 15.35 9.58
CA GLY A 152 5.06 16.12 10.03
C GLY A 152 3.79 15.29 10.17
N ILE A 153 3.89 13.95 10.19
CA ILE A 153 2.74 13.05 10.28
C ILE A 153 2.25 12.89 11.72
N PRO A 154 0.95 12.61 11.91
CA PRO A 154 0.39 12.33 13.22
C PRO A 154 1.02 11.11 13.89
N LYS A 155 1.16 11.19 15.22
CA LYS A 155 1.72 10.14 16.07
C LYS A 155 0.70 9.70 17.11
N THR A 156 0.69 8.41 17.42
CA THR A 156 -0.13 7.83 18.48
C THR A 156 0.69 7.61 19.74
N LYS A 157 0.09 7.81 20.91
CA LYS A 157 0.64 7.38 22.20
C LYS A 157 0.21 5.95 22.56
N PHE A 158 -0.75 5.39 21.85
CA PHE A 158 -1.33 4.09 22.12
C PHE A 158 -0.98 3.06 21.03
N PRO A 159 -0.44 1.88 21.39
CA PRO A 159 0.02 0.90 20.41
C PRO A 159 -1.12 0.33 19.54
N TYR A 160 -2.34 0.22 20.09
CA TYR A 160 -3.52 -0.30 19.39
C TYR A 160 -4.15 0.69 18.39
N ASN A 161 -3.67 1.93 18.31
CA ASN A 161 -4.13 2.93 17.36
C ASN A 161 -3.36 2.93 16.03
N CYS A 162 -2.25 2.20 15.92
CA CYS A 162 -1.39 2.28 14.72
C CYS A 162 -2.14 1.95 13.41
N GLY A 163 -3.00 0.93 13.41
CA GLY A 163 -3.79 0.55 12.24
C GLY A 163 -4.73 1.66 11.76
N ILE A 164 -5.48 2.30 12.68
CA ILE A 164 -6.40 3.39 12.30
C ILE A 164 -5.65 4.64 11.82
N PHE A 165 -4.51 4.96 12.46
CA PHE A 165 -3.65 6.06 12.03
C PHE A 165 -3.11 5.83 10.62
N VAL A 166 -2.53 4.66 10.36
CA VAL A 166 -1.98 4.31 9.04
C VAL A 166 -3.04 4.39 7.95
N VAL A 167 -4.20 3.74 8.14
CA VAL A 167 -5.27 3.75 7.15
C VAL A 167 -5.73 5.17 6.82
N LYS A 168 -5.92 6.01 7.84
CA LYS A 168 -6.36 7.41 7.64
C LYS A 168 -5.28 8.29 7.02
N MET A 169 -4.00 8.08 7.35
CA MET A 169 -2.90 8.80 6.70
C MET A 169 -2.84 8.47 5.20
N LEU A 170 -2.89 7.19 4.83
CA LEU A 170 -2.88 6.77 3.42
C LEU A 170 -4.11 7.27 2.67
N GLU A 171 -5.29 7.28 3.31
CA GLU A 171 -6.48 7.89 2.74
C GLU A 171 -6.28 9.39 2.48
N CYS A 172 -5.83 10.16 3.48
CA CYS A 172 -5.54 11.58 3.34
C CYS A 172 -4.54 11.85 2.20
N ARG A 173 -3.46 11.07 2.12
CA ARG A 173 -2.46 11.14 1.04
C ARG A 173 -3.08 10.93 -0.32
N SER A 174 -3.83 9.85 -0.48
CA SER A 174 -4.44 9.51 -1.77
C SER A 174 -5.50 10.54 -2.22
N LEU A 175 -6.10 11.27 -1.28
CA LEU A 175 -7.04 12.38 -1.52
C LEU A 175 -6.34 13.73 -1.73
N GLY A 176 -5.01 13.79 -1.64
CA GLY A 176 -4.24 15.03 -1.76
C GLY A 176 -4.40 15.99 -0.59
N LEU A 177 -4.86 15.52 0.57
CA LEU A 177 -5.03 16.35 1.76
C LEU A 177 -3.68 16.74 2.35
N LYS A 178 -3.47 18.04 2.55
CA LYS A 178 -2.23 18.60 3.11
C LYS A 178 -2.15 18.46 4.64
N SER A 179 -3.29 18.54 5.32
CA SER A 179 -3.37 18.45 6.78
C SER A 179 -3.93 17.10 7.21
N MET A 180 -3.28 16.52 8.23
CA MET A 180 -3.71 15.28 8.89
C MET A 180 -3.99 15.49 10.39
N ALA A 181 -4.17 16.75 10.82
CA ALA A 181 -4.29 17.11 12.24
C ALA A 181 -5.46 16.42 12.97
N ASN A 182 -6.51 16.03 12.23
CA ASN A 182 -7.67 15.31 12.77
C ASN A 182 -7.42 13.81 12.99
N ILE A 183 -6.22 13.30 12.71
CA ILE A 183 -5.83 11.93 13.07
C ILE A 183 -5.07 12.04 14.39
N ASN A 184 -5.75 11.81 15.51
CA ASN A 184 -5.14 11.87 16.83
C ASN A 184 -5.83 10.88 17.78
N ASP A 185 -5.26 10.71 18.97
CA ASP A 185 -5.74 9.70 19.91
C ASP A 185 -7.15 10.00 20.44
N GLU A 186 -7.53 11.28 20.56
CA GLU A 186 -8.85 11.72 21.04
C GLU A 186 -9.96 11.36 20.04
N THR A 187 -9.66 11.49 18.74
CA THR A 187 -10.60 11.21 17.64
C THR A 187 -10.55 9.75 17.17
N ALA A 188 -9.60 8.94 17.67
CA ALA A 188 -9.35 7.60 17.17
C ALA A 188 -10.54 6.64 17.35
N ILE A 189 -11.37 6.83 18.40
CA ILE A 189 -12.59 6.04 18.61
C ILE A 189 -13.65 6.44 17.58
N ASP A 190 -13.88 7.74 17.38
CA ASP A 190 -14.85 8.24 16.40
C ASP A 190 -14.48 7.81 14.98
N LEU A 191 -13.19 7.82 14.64
CA LEU A 191 -12.69 7.33 13.36
C LEU A 191 -12.99 5.84 13.16
N ARG A 192 -12.85 5.01 14.21
CA ARG A 192 -13.24 3.60 14.15
C ARG A 192 -14.74 3.43 13.94
N SER A 193 -15.55 4.13 14.72
CA SER A 193 -17.01 4.07 14.61
C SER A 193 -17.47 4.47 13.21
N LYS A 194 -16.91 5.54 12.63
CA LYS A 194 -17.21 5.95 11.25
C LYS A 194 -16.87 4.86 10.24
N LEU A 195 -15.68 4.26 10.33
CA LEU A 195 -15.33 3.14 9.45
C LEU A 195 -16.28 1.94 9.62
N CYS A 196 -16.67 1.62 10.85
CA CYS A 196 -17.65 0.55 11.10
C CYS A 196 -19.01 0.87 10.45
N CYS A 197 -19.50 2.10 10.56
CA CYS A 197 -20.73 2.53 9.89
C CYS A 197 -20.60 2.44 8.37
N GLU A 198 -19.51 2.97 7.80
CA GLU A 198 -19.33 2.94 6.33
C GLU A 198 -19.20 1.50 5.78
N ILE A 199 -18.61 0.58 6.57
CA ILE A 199 -18.58 -0.85 6.25
C ILE A 199 -20.00 -1.42 6.34
N PHE A 200 -20.72 -1.17 7.43
CA PHE A 200 -22.09 -1.63 7.63
C PHE A 200 -22.98 -1.20 6.45
N ASP A 201 -22.95 0.09 6.07
CA ASP A 201 -23.74 0.63 4.96
C ASP A 201 -23.43 -0.09 3.64
N GLN A 202 -22.16 -0.41 3.36
CA GLN A 202 -21.78 -1.13 2.13
C GLN A 202 -22.33 -2.55 2.01
N PHE A 203 -22.49 -3.24 3.13
CA PHE A 203 -22.99 -4.61 3.15
C PHE A 203 -24.51 -4.64 3.33
N MET A 204 -25.03 -3.82 4.23
CA MET A 204 -26.46 -3.79 4.55
C MET A 204 -27.30 -3.14 3.46
N ASP A 205 -26.82 -2.10 2.76
CA ASP A 205 -27.58 -1.58 1.62
C ASP A 205 -27.78 -2.65 0.55
N LYS A 206 -26.79 -3.54 0.33
CA LYS A 206 -26.93 -4.62 -0.65
C LYS A 206 -27.91 -5.70 -0.19
N ASP A 207 -27.79 -6.18 1.04
CA ASP A 207 -28.64 -7.25 1.56
C ASP A 207 -30.09 -6.78 1.80
N PHE A 208 -30.30 -5.52 2.19
CA PHE A 208 -31.63 -4.94 2.37
C PHE A 208 -32.32 -4.67 1.02
N GLN A 209 -31.58 -4.22 -0.01
CA GLN A 209 -32.11 -4.08 -1.38
C GLN A 209 -32.47 -5.43 -2.02
N GLU A 210 -31.71 -6.49 -1.74
CA GLU A 210 -31.98 -7.85 -2.25
C GLU A 210 -33.10 -8.55 -1.45
N GLY A 211 -33.19 -8.32 -0.15
CA GLY A 211 -34.26 -8.83 0.72
C GLY A 211 -35.65 -8.25 0.43
N GLN A 212 -35.74 -7.08 -0.21
CA GLN A 212 -37.02 -6.46 -0.63
C GLN A 212 -37.48 -6.89 -2.04
N ARG A 213 -36.72 -7.74 -2.75
CA ARG A 213 -37.10 -8.27 -4.07
C ARG A 213 -37.72 -9.68 -4.00
N LYS A 214 -38.21 -10.11 -2.84
CA LYS A 214 -38.96 -11.36 -2.68
C LYS A 214 -40.44 -11.10 -2.42
#